data_AF-A0A812TKL8-F1
#
_entry.id   AF-A0A812TKL8-F1
#
_cell.length_a   1.000
_cell.length_b   1.000
_cell.length_c   1.000
_cell.angle_alpha   90.00
_cell.angle_beta   90.00
_cell.angle_gamma   90.00
#
_symmetry.space_group_name_H-M   'P 1'
#
loop_
_entity.id
_entity.type
_entity.pdbx_description
1 polymer ?
#
loop_
_entity_poly.entity_id
_entity_poly.type
_entity_poly.pdbx_seq_one_letter_code
_entity_poly.pdbx_strand_id
1 'polypeptide(L)'
;MDFIPDSEISALATHKFQSAGYTWLDERMDPFWSSVAKRIPRYISPNLISVLGGVCCALAAVFTVLANHIRWIPLYFAGPFLIFVYMTCDAVDGKHARRTKQSTPLGAVVDHGIDAFCAFTTGIAVVVTADPELKDPRLMLAFCLFHGSWFCAQWGELVLGSLDQRGITEGEFASMAVIALPGIFGPDAAKSRIPAWVPYFRDQPILDPVMIGVIVVCGGVCLSFALRIFLKVQGLDRLRATFPLVHLAVHTSAAMQLATSPLRPQFPLLTFTVVGMNAALLMTKMRFMATFRVPWPALHWEVLPFLAGSGVEALGFTIGAGGWLLVALLELALLLVMWDRLLRRICSRLNVPFLAEVLAEGREVQEETFALGALAISSPSLRVYPFHAGELDQLPPLGRGLVLDFSCFAPHAIRNLTPNATITLTTTSDASEVPRILLQATGTLEGWDSLRRTRIGTKCTYAQV
;
A
#
# COMPACT_ATOMS: atom_id res chain seq x y z
N MET A 1 9.21 15.92 5.24
CA MET A 1 8.85 14.49 5.04
C MET A 1 8.86 14.09 3.57
N ASP A 2 9.41 14.90 2.66
CA ASP A 2 9.30 14.62 1.23
C ASP A 2 10.51 13.83 0.74
N PHE A 3 10.51 12.53 1.02
CA PHE A 3 11.60 11.61 0.64
C PHE A 3 11.40 10.94 -0.72
N ILE A 4 10.20 11.03 -1.29
CA ILE A 4 9.93 10.60 -2.67
C ILE A 4 10.00 11.84 -3.58
N PRO A 5 10.89 11.88 -4.59
CA PRO A 5 10.93 12.97 -5.57
C PRO A 5 9.67 13.00 -6.45
N ASP A 6 9.26 14.19 -6.90
CA ASP A 6 8.09 14.33 -7.78
C ASP A 6 8.27 13.64 -9.16
N SER A 7 9.51 13.48 -9.62
CA SER A 7 9.84 12.70 -10.82
C SER A 7 9.43 11.25 -10.69
N GLU A 8 9.66 10.63 -9.52
CA GLU A 8 9.29 9.23 -9.25
C GLU A 8 7.78 9.06 -9.12
N ILE A 9 7.09 10.04 -8.55
CA ILE A 9 5.62 10.08 -8.52
C ILE A 9 5.06 10.08 -9.94
N SER A 10 5.70 10.82 -10.84
CA SER A 10 5.27 10.91 -12.24
C SER A 10 5.59 9.62 -13.00
N ALA A 11 6.73 8.97 -12.72
CA ALA A 11 7.10 7.67 -13.28
C ALA A 11 6.14 6.54 -12.84
N LEU A 12 5.53 6.68 -11.66
CA LEU A 12 4.57 5.73 -11.09
C LEU A 12 3.39 5.44 -12.02
N ALA A 13 2.96 6.40 -12.87
CA ALA A 13 1.88 6.21 -13.85
C ALA A 13 2.12 5.04 -14.82
N THR A 14 3.39 4.68 -15.05
CA THR A 14 3.79 3.59 -15.95
C THR A 14 4.11 2.29 -15.21
N HIS A 15 4.11 2.31 -13.87
CA HIS A 15 4.49 1.17 -13.06
C HIS A 15 3.42 0.07 -13.08
N LYS A 16 3.82 -1.15 -13.42
CA LYS A 16 2.99 -2.35 -13.28
C LYS A 16 3.51 -3.18 -12.12
N PHE A 17 2.65 -3.43 -11.14
CA PHE A 17 2.95 -4.30 -10.03
C PHE A 17 3.25 -5.72 -10.52
N GLN A 18 4.30 -6.34 -9.95
CA GLN A 18 4.71 -7.71 -10.26
C GLN A 18 4.85 -8.51 -8.96
N SER A 19 3.97 -9.50 -8.80
CA SER A 19 4.08 -10.51 -7.74
C SER A 19 5.06 -11.61 -8.14
N ALA A 20 5.89 -12.04 -7.20
CA ALA A 20 6.88 -13.11 -7.41
C ALA A 20 6.31 -14.54 -7.29
N GLY A 21 5.02 -14.69 -6.96
CA GLY A 21 4.33 -15.97 -6.92
C GLY A 21 3.19 -16.02 -5.90
N TYR A 22 2.34 -17.03 -6.06
CA TYR A 22 1.21 -17.34 -5.18
C TYR A 22 1.42 -18.74 -4.55
N THR A 23 0.81 -18.98 -3.41
CA THR A 23 0.81 -20.30 -2.74
C THR A 23 -0.43 -21.11 -3.13
N TRP A 24 -0.44 -22.38 -2.69
CA TRP A 24 -1.62 -23.24 -2.81
C TRP A 24 -2.85 -22.65 -2.11
N LEU A 25 -2.67 -21.97 -0.98
CA LEU A 25 -3.78 -21.38 -0.24
C LEU A 25 -4.33 -20.15 -0.95
N ASP A 26 -3.46 -19.31 -1.54
CA ASP A 26 -3.87 -18.19 -2.40
C ASP A 26 -4.74 -18.70 -3.56
N GLU A 27 -4.28 -19.72 -4.28
CA GLU A 27 -5.01 -20.33 -5.39
C GLU A 27 -6.36 -20.93 -4.95
N ARG A 28 -6.43 -21.46 -3.72
CA ARG A 28 -7.68 -22.01 -3.17
C ARG A 28 -8.68 -20.93 -2.76
N MET A 29 -8.19 -19.80 -2.26
CA MET A 29 -9.02 -18.68 -1.83
C MET A 29 -9.43 -17.77 -3.00
N ASP A 30 -8.67 -17.77 -4.11
CA ASP A 30 -8.96 -16.94 -5.28
C ASP A 30 -10.39 -17.06 -5.80
N PRO A 31 -11.00 -18.26 -5.97
CA PRO A 31 -12.39 -18.37 -6.41
C PRO A 31 -13.38 -17.68 -5.47
N PHE A 32 -13.12 -17.74 -4.15
CA PHE A 32 -13.91 -17.04 -3.15
C PHE A 32 -13.76 -15.53 -3.29
N TRP A 33 -12.52 -15.01 -3.29
CA TRP A 33 -12.27 -13.57 -3.45
C TRP A 33 -12.77 -13.02 -4.78
N SER A 34 -12.60 -13.75 -5.88
CA SER A 34 -13.12 -13.41 -7.20
C SER A 34 -14.66 -13.37 -7.21
N SER A 35 -15.33 -14.23 -6.44
CA SER A 35 -16.79 -14.20 -6.27
C SER A 35 -17.24 -12.99 -5.46
N VAL A 36 -16.55 -12.68 -4.36
CA VAL A 36 -16.82 -11.50 -3.53
C VAL A 36 -16.63 -10.22 -4.35
N ALA A 37 -15.49 -10.09 -5.05
CA ALA A 37 -15.18 -8.92 -5.88
C ALA A 37 -16.26 -8.63 -6.92
N LYS A 38 -16.93 -9.68 -7.47
CA LYS A 38 -18.06 -9.56 -8.41
C LYS A 38 -19.35 -9.06 -7.76
N ARG A 39 -19.56 -9.32 -6.47
CA ARG A 39 -20.78 -8.93 -5.72
C ARG A 39 -20.70 -7.52 -5.14
N ILE A 40 -19.50 -6.97 -4.96
CA ILE A 40 -19.33 -5.59 -4.52
C ILE A 40 -20.03 -4.65 -5.52
N PRO A 41 -20.89 -3.72 -5.10
CA PRO A 41 -21.50 -2.77 -6.01
C PRO A 41 -20.45 -1.93 -6.74
N ARG A 42 -20.67 -1.65 -8.03
CA ARG A 42 -19.67 -0.93 -8.83
C ARG A 42 -19.37 0.46 -8.32
N TYR A 43 -20.32 1.18 -7.71
CA TYR A 43 -20.10 2.54 -7.20
C TYR A 43 -19.14 2.65 -6.01
N ILE A 44 -18.65 1.53 -5.46
CA ILE A 44 -17.70 1.51 -4.35
C ILE A 44 -16.29 1.69 -4.90
N SER A 45 -15.57 2.72 -4.43
CA SER A 45 -14.16 2.90 -4.81
C SER A 45 -13.28 1.79 -4.23
N PRO A 46 -12.30 1.23 -4.98
CA PRO A 46 -11.34 0.26 -4.46
C PRO A 46 -10.62 0.73 -3.19
N ASN A 47 -10.19 2.00 -3.15
CA ASN A 47 -9.51 2.56 -1.98
C ASN A 47 -10.40 2.58 -0.72
N LEU A 48 -11.71 2.69 -0.89
CA LEU A 48 -12.65 2.59 0.23
C LEU A 48 -12.69 1.15 0.78
N ILE A 49 -12.57 0.13 -0.08
CA ILE A 49 -12.50 -1.27 0.36
C ILE A 49 -11.27 -1.49 1.23
N SER A 50 -10.10 -1.02 0.79
CA SER A 50 -8.85 -1.11 1.56
C SER A 50 -8.99 -0.40 2.91
N VAL A 51 -9.52 0.83 2.93
CA VAL A 51 -9.75 1.61 4.17
C VAL A 51 -10.69 0.89 5.12
N LEU A 52 -11.80 0.34 4.63
CA LEU A 52 -12.75 -0.42 5.45
C LEU A 52 -12.10 -1.71 6.01
N GLY A 53 -11.27 -2.38 5.21
CA GLY A 53 -10.45 -3.51 5.67
C GLY A 53 -9.51 -3.10 6.82
N GLY A 54 -8.79 -2.00 6.66
CA GLY A 54 -7.93 -1.44 7.71
C GLY A 54 -8.67 -1.12 9.00
N VAL A 55 -9.87 -0.54 8.90
CA VAL A 55 -10.74 -0.29 10.08
C VAL A 55 -11.13 -1.61 10.74
N CYS A 56 -11.50 -2.64 9.98
CA CYS A 56 -11.81 -3.96 10.54
C CYS A 56 -10.60 -4.55 11.27
N CYS A 57 -9.39 -4.46 10.70
CA CYS A 57 -8.18 -4.95 11.33
C CYS A 57 -7.82 -4.20 12.62
N ALA A 58 -8.02 -2.87 12.66
CA ALA A 58 -7.85 -2.08 13.87
C ALA A 58 -8.85 -2.50 14.96
N LEU A 59 -10.11 -2.70 14.59
CA LEU A 59 -11.14 -3.19 15.50
C LEU A 59 -10.83 -4.61 15.98
N ALA A 60 -10.23 -5.47 15.15
CA ALA A 60 -9.84 -6.82 15.56
C ALA A 60 -8.90 -6.82 16.76
N ALA A 61 -7.92 -5.92 16.79
CA ALA A 61 -7.03 -5.74 17.93
C ALA A 61 -7.78 -5.27 19.18
N VAL A 62 -8.67 -4.28 19.03
CA VAL A 62 -9.50 -3.76 20.13
C VAL A 62 -10.39 -4.86 20.71
N PHE A 63 -11.10 -5.60 19.87
CA PHE A 63 -11.98 -6.69 20.29
C PHE A 63 -11.20 -7.84 20.92
N THR A 64 -9.98 -8.13 20.47
CA THR A 64 -9.12 -9.16 21.07
C THR A 64 -8.67 -8.75 22.47
N VAL A 65 -8.24 -7.50 22.66
CA VAL A 65 -7.92 -6.94 23.98
C VAL A 65 -9.15 -7.00 24.88
N LEU A 66 -10.32 -6.56 24.37
CA LEU A 66 -11.57 -6.58 25.12
C LEU A 66 -12.01 -8.01 25.48
N ALA A 67 -11.84 -8.98 24.59
CA ALA A 67 -12.15 -10.39 24.83
C ALA A 67 -11.37 -10.93 26.02
N ASN A 68 -10.08 -10.59 26.14
CA ASN A 68 -9.25 -11.00 27.27
C ASN A 68 -9.67 -10.37 28.60
N HIS A 69 -10.19 -9.14 28.59
CA HIS A 69 -10.69 -8.48 29.79
C HIS A 69 -12.08 -8.98 30.22
N ILE A 70 -13.01 -9.11 29.27
CA ILE A 70 -14.40 -9.51 29.54
C ILE A 70 -14.51 -11.03 29.74
N ARG A 71 -13.67 -11.82 29.06
CA ARG A 71 -13.66 -13.29 29.07
C ARG A 71 -14.97 -13.92 28.60
N TRP A 72 -15.73 -13.22 27.76
CA TRP A 72 -16.95 -13.74 27.14
C TRP A 72 -16.62 -14.50 25.86
N ILE A 73 -16.92 -15.81 25.83
CA ILE A 73 -16.49 -16.75 24.78
C ILE A 73 -16.76 -16.24 23.34
N PRO A 74 -17.97 -15.75 22.99
CA PRO A 74 -18.24 -15.24 21.64
C PRO A 74 -17.32 -14.10 21.21
N LEU A 75 -16.82 -13.28 22.15
CA LEU A 75 -15.97 -12.12 21.84
C LEU A 75 -14.59 -12.53 21.30
N TYR A 76 -14.11 -13.72 21.65
CA TYR A 76 -12.86 -14.28 21.12
C TYR A 76 -12.90 -14.60 19.63
N PHE A 77 -14.11 -14.71 19.05
CA PHE A 77 -14.27 -14.93 17.62
C PHE A 77 -14.42 -13.61 16.82
N ALA A 78 -14.62 -12.47 17.49
CA ALA A 78 -14.74 -11.18 16.83
C ALA A 78 -13.43 -10.74 16.17
N GLY A 79 -12.29 -10.89 16.86
CA GLY A 79 -10.96 -10.58 16.33
C GLY A 79 -10.62 -11.37 15.05
N PRO A 80 -10.65 -12.72 15.09
CA PRO A 80 -10.39 -13.56 13.91
C PRO A 80 -11.35 -13.27 12.75
N PHE A 81 -12.63 -13.04 13.05
CA PHE A 81 -13.61 -12.69 12.02
C PHE A 81 -13.27 -11.35 11.33
N LEU A 82 -12.89 -10.33 12.11
CA LEU A 82 -12.54 -9.03 11.55
C LEU A 82 -11.22 -9.06 10.77
N ILE A 83 -10.25 -9.90 11.17
CA ILE A 83 -9.04 -10.16 10.38
C ILE A 83 -9.40 -10.87 9.06
N PHE A 84 -10.32 -11.84 9.10
CA PHE A 84 -10.81 -12.49 7.87
C PHE A 84 -11.49 -11.50 6.92
N VAL A 85 -12.26 -10.55 7.46
CA VAL A 85 -12.87 -9.46 6.68
C VAL A 85 -11.78 -8.57 6.08
N TYR A 86 -10.76 -8.19 6.85
CA TYR A 86 -9.60 -7.45 6.36
C TYR A 86 -8.88 -8.19 5.21
N MET A 87 -8.46 -9.45 5.43
CA MET A 87 -7.84 -10.30 4.40
C MET A 87 -8.69 -10.37 3.13
N THR A 88 -10.01 -10.45 3.30
CA THR A 88 -10.94 -10.44 2.17
C THR A 88 -10.96 -9.09 1.47
N CYS A 89 -10.96 -7.97 2.20
CA CYS A 89 -10.91 -6.62 1.64
C CYS A 89 -9.62 -6.37 0.84
N ASP A 90 -8.47 -6.75 1.40
CA ASP A 90 -7.15 -6.70 0.76
C ASP A 90 -7.17 -7.49 -0.57
N ALA A 91 -7.54 -8.77 -0.52
CA ALA A 91 -7.53 -9.59 -1.73
C ALA A 91 -8.53 -9.14 -2.83
N VAL A 92 -9.61 -8.46 -2.46
CA VAL A 92 -10.67 -8.05 -3.40
C VAL A 92 -10.52 -6.64 -3.94
N ASP A 93 -9.76 -5.75 -3.31
CA ASP A 93 -9.68 -4.35 -3.75
C ASP A 93 -9.06 -4.22 -5.15
N GLY A 94 -7.99 -4.94 -5.45
CA GLY A 94 -7.30 -4.92 -6.73
C GLY A 94 -8.10 -5.68 -7.79
N LYS A 95 -8.82 -6.74 -7.39
CA LYS A 95 -9.77 -7.45 -8.26
C LYS A 95 -10.93 -6.53 -8.64
N HIS A 96 -11.44 -5.77 -7.66
CA HIS A 96 -12.49 -4.78 -7.87
C HIS A 96 -12.00 -3.66 -8.78
N ALA A 97 -10.80 -3.11 -8.52
CA ALA A 97 -10.16 -2.08 -9.32
C ALA A 97 -9.98 -2.51 -10.79
N ARG A 98 -9.54 -3.75 -11.04
CA ARG A 98 -9.43 -4.29 -12.41
C ARG A 98 -10.81 -4.40 -13.08
N ARG A 99 -11.82 -4.84 -12.32
CA ARG A 99 -13.20 -4.96 -12.82
C ARG A 99 -13.83 -3.60 -13.15
N THR A 100 -13.55 -2.57 -12.36
CA THR A 100 -14.09 -1.21 -12.54
C THR A 100 -13.19 -0.31 -13.38
N LYS A 101 -12.06 -0.82 -13.91
CA LYS A 101 -11.03 -0.06 -14.65
C LYS A 101 -10.43 1.09 -13.84
N GLN A 102 -10.31 0.92 -12.53
CA GLN A 102 -9.74 1.88 -11.57
C GLN A 102 -8.42 1.40 -10.97
N SER A 103 -7.70 0.50 -11.65
CA SER A 103 -6.35 0.12 -11.25
C SER A 103 -5.42 1.31 -11.42
N THR A 104 -5.03 1.91 -10.30
CA THR A 104 -4.15 3.07 -10.27
C THR A 104 -2.96 2.79 -9.35
N PRO A 105 -1.81 3.44 -9.60
CA PRO A 105 -0.69 3.33 -8.68
C PRO A 105 -0.96 3.94 -7.30
N LEU A 106 -1.87 4.92 -7.23
CA LEU A 106 -2.41 5.43 -5.95
C LEU A 106 -3.04 4.30 -5.14
N GLY A 107 -3.87 3.46 -5.77
CA GLY A 107 -4.50 2.31 -5.11
C GLY A 107 -3.48 1.36 -4.50
N ALA A 108 -2.39 1.04 -5.23
CA ALA A 108 -1.33 0.18 -4.70
C ALA A 108 -0.53 0.80 -3.54
N VAL A 109 -0.46 2.13 -3.44
CA VAL A 109 0.13 2.83 -2.28
C VAL A 109 -0.82 2.78 -1.08
N VAL A 110 -2.13 2.91 -1.33
CA VAL A 110 -3.17 2.87 -0.29
C VAL A 110 -3.30 1.47 0.30
N ASP A 111 -3.42 0.46 -0.55
CA ASP A 111 -3.54 -0.95 -0.18
C ASP A 111 -2.40 -1.38 0.75
N HIS A 112 -1.18 -1.41 0.21
CA HIS A 112 -0.05 -1.88 0.99
C HIS A 112 0.36 -0.99 2.17
N GLY A 113 0.02 0.29 2.13
CA GLY A 113 0.25 1.14 3.28
C GLY A 113 -0.66 0.71 4.44
N ILE A 114 -1.92 0.38 4.15
CA ILE A 114 -2.87 -0.10 5.16
C ILE A 114 -2.39 -1.44 5.72
N ASP A 115 -1.82 -2.31 4.89
CA ASP A 115 -1.20 -3.57 5.35
C ASP A 115 -0.13 -3.37 6.42
N ALA A 116 0.69 -2.33 6.31
CA ALA A 116 1.70 -2.04 7.33
C ALA A 116 1.07 -1.72 8.69
N PHE A 117 -0.05 -1.00 8.70
CA PHE A 117 -0.82 -0.72 9.92
C PHE A 117 -1.56 -1.98 10.42
N CYS A 118 -2.12 -2.77 9.50
CA CYS A 118 -2.78 -4.04 9.80
C CYS A 118 -1.81 -5.08 10.39
N ALA A 119 -0.57 -5.13 9.93
CA ALA A 119 0.49 -5.96 10.52
C ALA A 119 0.77 -5.53 11.97
N PHE A 120 0.79 -4.23 12.26
CA PHE A 120 0.88 -3.74 13.64
C PHE A 120 -0.29 -4.22 14.50
N THR A 121 -1.53 -3.97 14.10
CA THR A 121 -2.71 -4.29 14.90
C THR A 121 -2.93 -5.80 15.05
N THR A 122 -2.67 -6.58 14.00
CA THR A 122 -2.70 -8.05 14.04
C THR A 122 -1.64 -8.59 15.00
N GLY A 123 -0.43 -8.03 14.97
CA GLY A 123 0.61 -8.38 15.92
C GLY A 123 0.17 -8.17 17.36
N ILE A 124 -0.50 -7.05 17.66
CA ILE A 124 -1.06 -6.76 19.00
C ILE A 124 -2.07 -7.83 19.40
N ALA A 125 -3.01 -8.17 18.52
CA ALA A 125 -4.01 -9.21 18.78
C ALA A 125 -3.36 -10.57 19.09
N VAL A 126 -2.32 -10.95 18.33
CA VAL A 126 -1.59 -12.21 18.54
C VAL A 126 -0.85 -12.21 19.88
N VAL A 127 -0.06 -11.18 20.21
CA VAL A 127 0.71 -11.19 21.48
C VAL A 127 -0.19 -11.13 22.72
N VAL A 128 -1.30 -10.39 22.64
CA VAL A 128 -2.31 -10.33 23.70
C VAL A 128 -3.00 -11.68 23.88
N THR A 129 -3.22 -12.43 22.81
CA THR A 129 -3.75 -13.79 22.92
C THR A 129 -2.71 -14.77 23.46
N ALA A 130 -1.46 -14.65 23.00
CA ALA A 130 -0.36 -15.52 23.40
C ALA A 130 -0.06 -15.43 24.91
N ASP A 131 -0.09 -14.21 25.45
CA ASP A 131 0.05 -13.96 26.88
C ASP A 131 -0.81 -12.74 27.27
N PRO A 132 -1.99 -12.95 27.87
CA PRO A 132 -2.84 -11.86 28.32
C PRO A 132 -2.19 -10.92 29.35
N GLU A 133 -1.15 -11.39 30.06
CA GLU A 133 -0.40 -10.57 31.00
C GLU A 133 0.79 -9.87 30.35
N LEU A 134 1.17 -10.27 29.13
CA LEU A 134 2.25 -9.69 28.33
C LEU A 134 3.56 -9.58 29.15
N LYS A 135 3.91 -10.63 29.89
CA LYS A 135 5.08 -10.63 30.78
C LYS A 135 6.29 -11.30 30.16
N ASP A 136 6.08 -12.26 29.26
CA ASP A 136 7.21 -12.98 28.66
C ASP A 136 8.02 -12.06 27.72
N PRO A 137 9.32 -11.82 27.98
CA PRO A 137 10.16 -10.99 27.12
C PRO A 137 10.34 -11.59 25.71
N ARG A 138 10.19 -12.92 25.54
CA ARG A 138 10.25 -13.59 24.22
C ARG A 138 9.15 -13.12 23.28
N LEU A 139 8.02 -12.63 23.80
CA LEU A 139 6.94 -12.08 22.99
C LEU A 139 7.37 -10.81 22.26
N MET A 140 8.21 -9.97 22.87
CA MET A 140 8.73 -8.78 22.18
C MET A 140 9.60 -9.20 20.99
N LEU A 141 10.45 -10.21 21.16
CA LEU A 141 11.25 -10.74 20.05
C LEU A 141 10.35 -11.32 18.95
N ALA A 142 9.35 -12.13 19.31
CA ALA A 142 8.40 -12.70 18.36
C ALA A 142 7.64 -11.61 17.58
N PHE A 143 7.21 -10.55 18.27
CA PHE A 143 6.53 -9.40 17.69
C PHE A 143 7.43 -8.63 16.71
N CYS A 144 8.66 -8.32 17.10
CA CYS A 144 9.64 -7.67 16.22
C CYS A 144 9.98 -8.52 14.99
N LEU A 145 10.11 -9.84 15.14
CA LEU A 145 10.40 -10.74 14.03
C LEU A 145 9.19 -10.89 13.10
N PHE A 146 7.97 -10.91 13.64
CA PHE A 146 6.74 -10.89 12.84
C PHE A 146 6.70 -9.65 11.93
N HIS A 147 6.88 -8.45 12.49
CA HIS A 147 6.99 -7.22 11.67
C HIS A 147 8.20 -7.20 10.77
N GLY A 148 9.33 -7.72 11.23
CA GLY A 148 10.56 -7.86 10.45
C GLY A 148 10.36 -8.74 9.21
N SER A 149 9.58 -9.81 9.33
CA SER A 149 9.29 -10.72 8.21
C SER A 149 8.46 -10.03 7.13
N TRP A 150 7.48 -9.22 7.54
CA TRP A 150 6.75 -8.33 6.62
C TRP A 150 7.74 -7.38 5.97
N PHE A 151 8.44 -6.54 6.75
CA PHE A 151 9.42 -5.54 6.29
C PHE A 151 10.45 -6.10 5.28
N CYS A 152 10.94 -7.31 5.52
CA CYS A 152 11.89 -7.99 4.65
C CYS A 152 11.32 -8.33 3.27
N ALA A 153 10.01 -8.56 3.14
CA ALA A 153 9.37 -8.78 1.84
C ALA A 153 9.39 -7.51 0.97
N GLN A 154 9.09 -6.33 1.54
CA GLN A 154 9.17 -5.06 0.79
C GLN A 154 10.62 -4.63 0.55
N TRP A 155 11.53 -4.90 1.50
CA TRP A 155 12.97 -4.75 1.26
C TRP A 155 13.44 -5.63 0.09
N GLY A 156 12.94 -6.87 0.04
CA GLY A 156 13.10 -7.79 -1.07
C GLY A 156 12.64 -7.19 -2.38
N GLU A 157 11.45 -6.58 -2.43
CA GLU A 157 10.97 -5.92 -3.65
C GLU A 157 11.86 -4.74 -4.07
N LEU A 158 12.23 -3.87 -3.12
CA LEU A 158 13.07 -2.70 -3.41
C LEU A 158 14.38 -3.09 -4.09
N VAL A 159 15.02 -4.17 -3.64
CA VAL A 159 16.34 -4.58 -4.14
C VAL A 159 16.27 -5.62 -5.26
N LEU A 160 15.33 -6.56 -5.17
CA LEU A 160 15.22 -7.71 -6.07
C LEU A 160 14.25 -7.46 -7.24
N GLY A 161 13.34 -6.50 -7.10
CA GLY A 161 12.43 -6.01 -8.15
C GLY A 161 11.02 -6.61 -8.15
N SER A 162 10.70 -7.52 -7.22
CA SER A 162 9.41 -8.21 -7.16
C SER A 162 8.97 -8.44 -5.71
N LEU A 163 7.67 -8.25 -5.41
CA LEU A 163 7.12 -8.55 -4.10
C LEU A 163 6.87 -10.06 -3.96
N ASP A 164 7.52 -10.69 -2.99
CA ASP A 164 7.23 -12.08 -2.65
C ASP A 164 6.02 -12.12 -1.71
N GLN A 165 4.86 -12.47 -2.26
CA GLN A 165 3.59 -12.53 -1.53
C GLN A 165 3.34 -13.89 -0.88
N ARG A 166 4.21 -14.87 -1.11
CA ARG A 166 4.02 -16.23 -0.60
C ARG A 166 4.09 -16.25 0.92
N GLY A 167 3.11 -16.90 1.56
CA GLY A 167 3.05 -17.05 3.01
C GLY A 167 2.23 -15.97 3.73
N ILE A 168 1.78 -14.92 3.03
CA ILE A 168 0.95 -13.87 3.65
C ILE A 168 -0.39 -14.46 4.08
N THR A 169 -1.13 -15.09 3.16
CA THR A 169 -2.42 -15.74 3.45
C THR A 169 -2.28 -16.80 4.54
N GLU A 170 -1.24 -17.64 4.48
CA GLU A 170 -0.97 -18.62 5.54
C GLU A 170 -0.70 -17.96 6.90
N GLY A 171 0.06 -16.87 6.92
CA GLY A 171 0.36 -16.10 8.13
C GLY A 171 -0.88 -15.47 8.75
N GLU A 172 -1.81 -14.99 7.94
CA GLU A 172 -3.08 -14.43 8.40
C GLU A 172 -4.00 -15.52 8.96
N PHE A 173 -4.15 -16.66 8.28
CA PHE A 173 -4.89 -17.80 8.82
C PHE A 173 -4.26 -18.35 10.10
N ALA A 174 -2.92 -18.40 10.18
CA ALA A 174 -2.23 -18.78 11.41
C ALA A 174 -2.52 -17.79 12.55
N SER A 175 -2.49 -16.49 12.26
CA SER A 175 -2.83 -15.44 13.24
C SER A 175 -4.27 -15.56 13.72
N MET A 176 -5.22 -15.73 12.80
CA MET A 176 -6.63 -15.98 13.11
C MET A 176 -6.83 -17.23 13.97
N ALA A 177 -6.15 -18.32 13.65
CA ALA A 177 -6.21 -19.56 14.40
C ALA A 177 -5.73 -19.36 15.84
N VAL A 178 -4.59 -18.68 16.03
CA VAL A 178 -4.05 -18.36 17.37
C VAL A 178 -5.02 -17.51 18.17
N ILE A 179 -5.56 -16.44 17.56
CA ILE A 179 -6.49 -15.53 18.23
C ILE A 179 -7.80 -16.24 18.61
N ALA A 180 -8.24 -17.21 17.83
CA ALA A 180 -9.46 -17.99 18.10
C ALA A 180 -9.30 -19.05 19.21
N LEU A 181 -8.07 -19.44 19.59
CA LEU A 181 -7.81 -20.53 20.54
C LEU A 181 -8.58 -20.39 21.87
N PRO A 182 -8.63 -19.22 22.53
CA PRO A 182 -9.36 -19.09 23.78
C PRO A 182 -10.89 -19.18 23.60
N GLY A 183 -11.41 -18.90 22.40
CA GLY A 183 -12.82 -19.12 22.09
C GLY A 183 -13.17 -20.61 21.95
N ILE A 184 -12.23 -21.42 21.46
CA ILE A 184 -12.41 -22.87 21.24
C ILE A 184 -12.19 -23.67 22.52
N PHE A 185 -11.10 -23.40 23.22
CA PHE A 185 -10.64 -24.18 24.38
C PHE A 185 -10.93 -23.51 25.73
N GLY A 186 -11.55 -22.33 25.70
CA GLY A 186 -11.88 -21.51 26.86
C GLY A 186 -10.82 -20.45 27.17
N PRO A 187 -11.16 -19.40 27.95
CA PRO A 187 -10.29 -18.26 28.22
C PRO A 187 -8.94 -18.60 28.88
N ASP A 188 -8.81 -19.78 29.47
CA ASP A 188 -7.58 -20.29 30.08
C ASP A 188 -6.76 -21.18 29.14
N ALA A 189 -7.13 -21.25 27.86
CA ALA A 189 -6.38 -21.96 26.82
C ALA A 189 -4.90 -21.56 26.82
N ALA A 190 -4.60 -20.27 26.96
CA ALA A 190 -3.22 -19.77 27.03
C ALA A 190 -2.40 -20.35 28.20
N LYS A 191 -3.08 -20.72 29.30
CA LYS A 191 -2.47 -21.30 30.51
C LYS A 191 -2.52 -22.83 30.50
N SER A 192 -3.24 -23.43 29.55
CA SER A 192 -3.36 -24.88 29.41
C SER A 192 -2.00 -25.47 29.07
N ARG A 193 -1.63 -26.56 29.74
CA ARG A 193 -0.33 -27.22 29.56
C ARG A 193 -0.45 -28.37 28.58
N ILE A 194 0.61 -28.58 27.82
CA ILE A 194 0.72 -29.68 26.86
C ILE A 194 0.79 -31.00 27.63
N PRO A 195 -0.06 -31.99 27.27
CA PRO A 195 -0.11 -33.27 27.97
C PRO A 195 1.24 -34.00 28.02
N ALA A 196 1.47 -34.75 29.09
CA ALA A 196 2.74 -35.44 29.32
C ALA A 196 3.14 -36.48 28.26
N TRP A 197 2.21 -36.93 27.43
CA TRP A 197 2.48 -37.86 26.34
C TRP A 197 3.07 -37.21 25.09
N VAL A 198 3.12 -35.87 25.01
CA VAL A 198 3.83 -35.14 23.94
C VAL A 198 5.30 -34.94 24.37
N PRO A 199 6.27 -35.61 23.74
CA PRO A 199 7.69 -35.45 24.10
C PRO A 199 8.18 -34.03 23.82
N TYR A 200 9.27 -33.62 24.49
CA TYR A 200 9.93 -32.30 24.41
C TYR A 200 9.14 -31.07 24.90
N PHE A 201 7.81 -31.03 24.71
CA PHE A 201 6.96 -29.92 25.16
C PHE A 201 6.10 -30.25 26.38
N ARG A 202 6.32 -31.41 27.02
CA ARG A 202 5.63 -31.83 28.24
C ARG A 202 5.63 -30.69 29.27
N ASP A 203 4.45 -30.46 29.84
CA ASP A 203 4.19 -29.47 30.88
C ASP A 203 4.45 -28.01 30.47
N GLN A 204 4.75 -27.71 29.20
CA GLN A 204 4.83 -26.32 28.71
C GLN A 204 3.44 -25.75 28.42
N PRO A 205 3.22 -24.43 28.55
CA PRO A 205 2.00 -23.79 28.06
C PRO A 205 1.80 -24.08 26.57
N ILE A 206 0.55 -24.32 26.15
CA ILE A 206 0.22 -24.70 24.77
C ILE A 206 0.60 -23.63 23.73
N LEU A 207 0.70 -22.37 24.15
CA LEU A 207 1.10 -21.25 23.29
C LEU A 207 2.61 -21.04 23.22
N ASP A 208 3.40 -21.74 24.06
CA ASP A 208 4.87 -21.62 24.04
C ASP A 208 5.49 -22.18 22.75
N PRO A 209 5.12 -23.37 22.24
CA PRO A 209 5.60 -23.85 20.94
C PRO A 209 5.14 -22.98 19.78
N VAL A 210 3.95 -22.37 19.89
CA VAL A 210 3.44 -21.43 18.88
C VAL A 210 4.36 -20.21 18.81
N MET A 211 4.70 -19.61 19.94
CA MET A 211 5.62 -18.48 20.01
C MET A 211 7.01 -18.84 19.49
N ILE A 212 7.57 -20.00 19.87
CA ILE A 212 8.85 -20.49 19.34
C ILE A 212 8.75 -20.67 17.82
N GLY A 213 7.64 -21.23 17.33
CA GLY A 213 7.36 -21.37 15.91
C GLY A 213 7.38 -20.02 15.18
N VAL A 214 6.72 -18.98 15.72
CA VAL A 214 6.76 -17.62 15.15
C VAL A 214 8.19 -17.08 15.10
N ILE A 215 8.96 -17.21 16.18
CA ILE A 215 10.36 -16.75 16.23
C ILE A 215 11.20 -17.45 15.15
N VAL A 216 11.08 -18.77 15.04
CA VAL A 216 11.85 -19.57 14.08
C VAL A 216 11.44 -19.27 12.63
N VAL A 217 10.13 -19.24 12.35
CA VAL A 217 9.61 -19.02 11.00
C VAL A 217 9.89 -17.59 10.54
N CYS A 218 9.45 -16.58 11.30
CA CYS A 218 9.65 -15.18 10.93
C CYS A 218 11.14 -14.78 10.93
N GLY A 219 11.93 -15.30 11.88
CA GLY A 219 13.38 -15.12 11.88
C GLY A 219 14.05 -15.77 10.67
N GLY A 220 13.62 -16.97 10.29
CA GLY A 220 14.07 -17.66 9.09
C GLY A 220 13.75 -16.88 7.81
N VAL A 221 12.55 -16.28 7.72
CA VAL A 221 12.17 -15.39 6.60
C VAL A 221 13.09 -14.17 6.53
N CYS A 222 13.31 -13.47 7.65
CA CYS A 222 14.20 -12.32 7.71
C CYS A 222 15.62 -12.68 7.23
N LEU A 223 16.16 -13.79 7.74
CA LEU A 223 17.48 -14.28 7.36
C LEU A 223 17.55 -14.67 5.88
N SER A 224 16.50 -15.31 5.35
CA SER A 224 16.42 -15.70 3.94
C SER A 224 16.50 -14.49 3.01
N PHE A 225 15.72 -13.42 3.28
CA PHE A 225 15.78 -12.19 2.49
C PHE A 225 17.14 -11.51 2.59
N ALA A 226 17.68 -11.38 3.81
CA ALA A 226 18.99 -10.79 4.02
C ALA A 226 20.08 -11.52 3.21
N LEU A 227 20.08 -12.86 3.24
CA LEU A 227 21.02 -13.68 2.49
C LEU A 227 20.85 -13.53 0.97
N ARG A 228 19.60 -13.62 0.46
CA ARG A 228 19.31 -13.46 -0.98
C ARG A 228 19.78 -12.11 -1.50
N ILE A 229 19.54 -11.04 -0.76
CA ILE A 229 19.96 -9.67 -1.11
C ILE A 229 21.49 -9.56 -1.08
N PHE A 230 22.13 -10.05 -0.02
CA PHE A 230 23.58 -10.02 0.12
C PHE A 230 24.31 -10.75 -1.02
N LEU A 231 23.77 -11.90 -1.44
CA LEU A 231 24.33 -12.71 -2.52
C LEU A 231 24.10 -12.09 -3.91
N LYS A 232 22.99 -11.38 -4.13
CA LYS A 232 22.65 -10.80 -5.44
C LYS A 232 23.34 -9.47 -5.70
N VAL A 233 23.49 -8.62 -4.70
CA VAL A 233 24.09 -7.29 -4.87
C VAL A 233 25.61 -7.39 -4.75
N GLN A 234 26.34 -6.69 -5.62
CA GLN A 234 27.81 -6.66 -5.65
C GLN A 234 28.36 -5.25 -5.46
N GLY A 235 29.64 -5.13 -5.14
CA GLY A 235 30.34 -3.85 -5.02
C GLY A 235 29.82 -2.94 -3.89
N LEU A 236 29.97 -1.63 -4.06
CA LEU A 236 29.56 -0.61 -3.09
C LEU A 236 28.03 -0.56 -2.88
N ASP A 237 27.26 -1.00 -3.86
CA ASP A 237 25.80 -1.08 -3.75
C ASP A 237 25.36 -2.11 -2.72
N ARG A 238 26.20 -3.12 -2.42
CA ARG A 238 25.91 -4.12 -1.37
C ARG A 238 25.81 -3.47 0.00
N LEU A 239 26.69 -2.52 0.33
CA LEU A 239 26.66 -1.83 1.61
C LEU A 239 25.37 -1.01 1.79
N ARG A 240 24.92 -0.34 0.72
CA ARG A 240 23.67 0.42 0.74
C ARG A 240 22.46 -0.51 0.83
N ALA A 241 22.50 -1.63 0.12
CA ALA A 241 21.44 -2.63 0.13
C ALA A 241 21.25 -3.28 1.51
N THR A 242 22.24 -3.27 2.40
CA THR A 242 22.14 -3.81 3.76
C THR A 242 21.72 -2.80 4.83
N PHE A 243 21.56 -1.51 4.51
CA PHE A 243 21.06 -0.51 5.47
C PHE A 243 19.70 -0.87 6.10
N PRO A 244 18.73 -1.45 5.37
CA PRO A 244 17.48 -1.91 5.98
C PRO A 244 17.68 -2.96 7.07
N LEU A 245 18.66 -3.86 6.92
CA LEU A 245 19.01 -4.85 7.94
C LEU A 245 19.55 -4.19 9.22
N VAL A 246 20.39 -3.17 9.06
CA VAL A 246 20.91 -2.39 10.21
C VAL A 246 19.76 -1.72 10.96
N HIS A 247 18.82 -1.10 10.23
CA HIS A 247 17.64 -0.47 10.85
C HIS A 247 16.76 -1.49 11.58
N LEU A 248 16.53 -2.66 10.98
CA LEU A 248 15.76 -3.74 11.63
C LEU A 248 16.45 -4.25 12.90
N ALA A 249 17.78 -4.38 12.88
CA ALA A 249 18.56 -4.79 14.06
C ALA A 249 18.53 -3.74 15.17
N VAL A 250 18.65 -2.45 14.82
CA VAL A 250 18.55 -1.33 15.77
C VAL A 250 17.16 -1.24 16.39
N HIS A 251 16.10 -1.31 15.56
CA HIS A 251 14.71 -1.34 16.03
C HIS A 251 14.47 -2.51 16.99
N THR A 252 14.90 -3.73 16.61
CA THR A 252 14.73 -4.92 17.44
C THR A 252 15.50 -4.80 18.76
N SER A 253 16.72 -4.24 18.73
CA SER A 253 17.52 -4.05 19.94
C SER A 253 16.88 -3.04 20.91
N ALA A 254 16.38 -1.92 20.38
CA ALA A 254 15.64 -0.91 21.17
C ALA A 254 14.33 -1.50 21.76
N ALA A 255 13.60 -2.29 20.98
CA ALA A 255 12.40 -2.98 21.45
C ALA A 255 12.71 -3.99 22.58
N MET A 256 13.79 -4.77 22.45
CA MET A 256 14.22 -5.71 23.48
C MET A 256 14.69 -5.00 24.75
N GLN A 257 15.34 -3.84 24.63
CA GLN A 257 15.63 -2.99 25.78
C GLN A 257 14.35 -2.54 26.49
N LEU A 258 13.34 -2.06 25.74
CA LEU A 258 12.06 -1.68 26.31
C LEU A 258 11.35 -2.87 26.98
N ALA A 259 11.49 -4.08 26.44
CA ALA A 259 10.97 -5.30 27.07
C ALA A 259 11.63 -5.63 28.42
N THR A 260 12.85 -5.12 28.67
CA THR A 260 13.54 -5.23 29.96
C THR A 260 13.38 -3.99 30.86
N SER A 261 12.67 -2.97 30.38
CA SER A 261 12.49 -1.71 31.13
C SER A 261 11.59 -1.88 32.36
N PRO A 262 11.73 -1.00 33.38
CA PRO A 262 10.79 -0.95 34.51
C PRO A 262 9.35 -0.58 34.11
N LEU A 263 9.15 -0.02 32.91
CA LEU A 263 7.83 0.31 32.39
C LEU A 263 7.03 -0.94 32.03
N ARG A 264 7.71 -1.95 31.47
CA ARG A 264 7.11 -3.17 30.94
C ARG A 264 6.11 -3.84 31.89
N PRO A 265 6.44 -4.16 33.15
CA PRO A 265 5.49 -4.81 34.06
C PRO A 265 4.30 -3.92 34.47
N GLN A 266 4.42 -2.59 34.34
CA GLN A 266 3.38 -1.63 34.74
C GLN A 266 2.42 -1.33 33.58
N PHE A 267 2.96 -1.16 32.37
CA PHE A 267 2.21 -0.79 31.17
C PHE A 267 2.62 -1.65 29.97
N PRO A 268 2.40 -2.97 30.01
CA PRO A 268 2.91 -3.87 28.99
C PRO A 268 2.31 -3.63 27.61
N LEU A 269 1.00 -3.32 27.53
CA LEU A 269 0.37 -3.00 26.25
C LEU A 269 0.99 -1.74 25.62
N LEU A 270 1.28 -0.71 26.42
CA LEU A 270 1.93 0.52 25.94
C LEU A 270 3.30 0.22 25.32
N THR A 271 4.11 -0.66 25.92
CA THR A 271 5.42 -1.02 25.35
C THR A 271 5.30 -1.66 23.96
N PHE A 272 4.31 -2.53 23.75
CA PHE A 272 4.05 -3.11 22.42
C PHE A 272 3.44 -2.11 21.45
N THR A 273 2.57 -1.21 21.92
CA THR A 273 1.97 -0.17 21.10
C THR A 273 3.05 0.78 20.55
N VAL A 274 3.99 1.21 21.39
CA VAL A 274 5.13 2.05 20.96
C VAL A 274 5.98 1.30 19.92
N VAL A 275 6.46 0.10 20.25
CA VAL A 275 7.31 -0.69 19.34
C VAL A 275 6.59 -0.97 18.03
N GLY A 276 5.32 -1.37 18.10
CA GLY A 276 4.52 -1.70 16.93
C GLY A 276 4.19 -0.50 16.06
N MET A 277 3.95 0.67 16.65
CA MET A 277 3.77 1.91 15.89
C MET A 277 5.06 2.33 15.19
N ASN A 278 6.21 2.22 15.86
CA ASN A 278 7.52 2.43 15.24
C ASN A 278 7.75 1.48 14.06
N ALA A 279 7.41 0.19 14.24
CA ALA A 279 7.49 -0.81 13.19
C ALA A 279 6.56 -0.47 12.01
N ALA A 280 5.30 -0.10 12.27
CA ALA A 280 4.34 0.30 11.23
C ALA A 280 4.86 1.48 10.41
N LEU A 281 5.49 2.45 11.05
CA LEU A 281 6.08 3.62 10.39
C LEU A 281 7.30 3.26 9.52
N LEU A 282 8.19 2.38 9.99
CA LEU A 282 9.30 1.83 9.19
C LEU A 282 8.80 1.00 8.00
N MET A 283 7.83 0.11 8.25
CA MET A 283 7.18 -0.75 7.26
C MET A 283 6.51 0.08 6.16
N THR A 284 5.72 1.08 6.54
CA THR A 284 5.07 2.01 5.59
C THR A 284 6.10 2.73 4.73
N LYS A 285 7.18 3.24 5.34
CA LYS A 285 8.23 3.93 4.59
C LYS A 285 8.96 3.01 3.62
N MET A 286 9.27 1.77 4.03
CA MET A 286 9.88 0.76 3.16
C MET A 286 8.97 0.42 1.99
N ARG A 287 7.67 0.27 2.25
CA ARG A 287 6.67 0.04 1.21
C ARG A 287 6.66 1.17 0.19
N PHE A 288 6.66 2.43 0.63
CA PHE A 288 6.73 3.57 -0.29
C PHE A 288 8.03 3.53 -1.09
N MET A 289 9.18 3.31 -0.44
CA MET A 289 10.46 3.22 -1.14
C MET A 289 10.49 2.11 -2.19
N ALA A 290 9.98 0.92 -1.87
CA ALA A 290 9.86 -0.18 -2.80
C ALA A 290 8.96 0.17 -4.01
N THR A 291 7.78 0.74 -3.76
CA THR A 291 6.82 1.14 -4.79
C THR A 291 7.39 2.20 -5.74
N PHE A 292 8.07 3.21 -5.21
CA PHE A 292 8.67 4.29 -5.99
C PHE A 292 10.11 3.98 -6.44
N ARG A 293 10.66 2.81 -6.11
CA ARG A 293 12.06 2.41 -6.36
C ARG A 293 13.09 3.45 -5.88
N VAL A 294 12.80 4.12 -4.78
CA VAL A 294 13.69 5.10 -4.17
C VAL A 294 14.66 4.36 -3.22
N PRO A 295 15.98 4.57 -3.34
CA PRO A 295 16.96 3.93 -2.45
C PRO A 295 16.68 4.21 -0.97
N TRP A 296 16.86 3.19 -0.13
CA TRP A 296 16.71 3.31 1.32
C TRP A 296 17.75 4.29 1.92
N PRO A 297 17.34 5.39 2.56
CA PRO A 297 18.24 6.36 3.18
C PRO A 297 19.03 5.76 4.34
N ALA A 298 20.18 6.37 4.66
CA ALA A 298 20.94 6.01 5.84
C ALA A 298 20.32 6.53 7.14
N LEU A 299 19.59 7.65 7.07
CA LEU A 299 19.02 8.33 8.24
C LEU A 299 17.49 8.38 8.16
N HIS A 300 16.87 7.99 9.26
CA HIS A 300 15.42 7.94 9.44
C HIS A 300 15.06 8.79 10.65
N TRP A 301 14.71 10.05 10.39
CA TRP A 301 14.43 10.98 11.48
C TRP A 301 13.10 10.65 12.18
N GLU A 302 12.18 10.03 11.44
CA GLU A 302 10.86 9.66 11.95
C GLU A 302 10.91 8.55 13.02
N VAL A 303 12.00 7.77 13.11
CA VAL A 303 12.19 6.78 14.18
C VAL A 303 12.98 7.31 15.37
N LEU A 304 13.55 8.52 15.26
CA LEU A 304 14.36 9.09 16.33
C LEU A 304 13.64 9.23 17.66
N PRO A 305 12.32 9.57 17.76
CA PRO A 305 11.64 9.63 19.04
C PRO A 305 11.73 8.32 19.84
N PHE A 306 11.51 7.18 19.18
CA PHE A 306 11.61 5.87 19.79
C PHE A 306 13.05 5.51 20.16
N LEU A 307 14.00 5.72 19.24
CA LEU A 307 15.41 5.40 19.49
C LEU A 307 16.01 6.29 20.59
N ALA A 308 15.63 7.57 20.65
CA ALA A 308 16.04 8.49 21.69
C ALA A 308 15.44 8.09 23.04
N GLY A 309 14.14 7.78 23.09
CA GLY A 309 13.48 7.28 24.30
C GLY A 309 14.16 6.02 24.84
N SER A 310 14.40 5.04 23.96
CA SER A 310 15.12 3.80 24.31
C SER A 310 16.54 4.09 24.79
N GLY A 311 17.29 4.93 24.07
CA GLY A 311 18.66 5.30 24.43
C GLY A 311 18.77 6.05 25.77
N VAL A 312 17.80 6.91 26.09
CA VAL A 312 17.73 7.58 27.39
C VAL A 312 17.52 6.57 28.51
N GLU A 313 16.63 5.58 28.32
CA GLU A 313 16.45 4.50 29.30
C GLU A 313 17.67 3.56 29.38
N ALA A 314 18.39 3.36 28.27
CA ALA A 314 19.66 2.63 28.23
C ALA A 314 20.71 3.23 29.17
N LEU A 315 20.71 4.56 29.30
CA LEU A 315 21.64 5.30 30.12
C LEU A 315 21.21 5.37 31.60
N GLY A 316 20.13 4.68 31.97
CA GLY A 316 19.63 4.59 33.35
C GLY A 316 18.62 5.66 33.75
N PHE A 317 18.18 6.52 32.82
CA PHE A 317 17.10 7.47 33.07
C PHE A 317 15.73 6.80 32.86
N THR A 318 14.64 7.41 33.36
CA THR A 318 13.28 6.92 33.10
C THR A 318 12.44 8.03 32.51
N ILE A 319 11.83 7.78 31.34
CA ILE A 319 10.90 8.73 30.71
C ILE A 319 9.44 8.49 31.15
N GLY A 320 9.17 7.32 31.72
CA GLY A 320 7.89 6.96 32.32
C GLY A 320 6.77 6.76 31.29
N ALA A 321 5.59 6.34 31.77
CA ALA A 321 4.46 6.03 30.90
C ALA A 321 3.98 7.24 30.09
N GLY A 322 3.97 8.44 30.68
CA GLY A 322 3.60 9.67 29.99
C GLY A 322 4.54 10.01 28.83
N GLY A 323 5.86 9.85 29.04
CA GLY A 323 6.86 10.04 27.98
C GLY A 323 6.69 9.04 26.84
N TRP A 324 6.52 7.75 27.16
CA TRP A 324 6.29 6.72 26.15
C TRP A 324 4.96 6.86 25.41
N LEU A 325 3.90 7.31 26.09
CA LEU A 325 2.63 7.65 25.43
C LEU A 325 2.81 8.80 24.45
N LEU A 326 3.56 9.84 24.82
CA LEU A 326 3.89 10.94 23.91
C LEU A 326 4.69 10.45 22.69
N VAL A 327 5.64 9.53 22.87
CA VAL A 327 6.37 8.89 21.77
C VAL A 327 5.40 8.17 20.84
N ALA A 328 4.52 7.30 21.35
CA ALA A 328 3.54 6.59 20.51
C ALA A 328 2.60 7.53 19.74
N LEU A 329 2.14 8.61 20.40
CA LEU A 329 1.28 9.62 19.76
C LEU A 329 2.03 10.40 18.68
N LEU A 330 3.29 10.74 18.92
CA LEU A 330 4.14 11.39 17.93
C LEU A 330 4.37 10.47 16.74
N GLU A 331 4.68 9.19 16.94
CA GLU A 331 4.85 8.22 15.86
C GLU A 331 3.57 8.04 15.03
N LEU A 332 2.41 7.97 15.67
CA LEU A 332 1.13 7.96 14.98
C LEU A 332 0.93 9.24 14.15
N ALA A 333 1.22 10.42 14.72
CA ALA A 333 1.12 11.67 14.00
C ALA A 333 2.09 11.72 12.80
N LEU A 334 3.33 11.23 12.97
CA LEU A 334 4.32 11.12 11.91
C LEU A 334 3.86 10.18 10.79
N LEU A 335 3.29 9.02 11.14
CA LEU A 335 2.69 8.09 10.19
C LEU A 335 1.56 8.77 9.40
N LEU A 336 0.61 9.40 10.07
CA LEU A 336 -0.52 10.08 9.42
C LEU A 336 -0.07 11.24 8.52
N VAL A 337 0.90 12.04 8.96
CA VAL A 337 1.45 13.15 8.15
C VAL A 337 2.21 12.62 6.93
N MET A 338 2.98 11.54 7.08
CA MET A 338 3.69 10.90 5.97
C MET A 338 2.72 10.44 4.89
N TRP A 339 1.63 9.80 5.32
CA TRP A 339 0.54 9.35 4.46
C TRP A 339 -0.19 10.50 3.76
N ASP A 340 -0.72 11.46 4.51
CA ASP A 340 -1.50 12.58 3.97
C ASP A 340 -0.70 13.35 2.91
N ARG A 341 0.56 13.68 3.20
CA ARG A 341 1.42 14.40 2.26
C ARG A 341 1.66 13.61 0.98
N LEU A 342 2.00 12.32 1.10
CA LEU A 342 2.28 11.50 -0.08
C LEU A 342 1.02 11.32 -0.94
N LEU A 343 -0.12 10.98 -0.33
CA LEU A 343 -1.38 10.81 -1.04
C LEU A 343 -1.82 12.09 -1.75
N ARG A 344 -1.75 13.26 -1.09
CA ARG A 344 -2.08 14.56 -1.72
C ARG A 344 -1.15 14.87 -2.90
N ARG A 345 0.14 14.54 -2.78
CA ARG A 345 1.10 14.73 -3.88
C ARG A 345 0.79 13.80 -5.05
N ILE A 346 0.48 12.53 -4.81
CA ILE A 346 0.09 11.59 -5.87
C ILE A 346 -1.22 12.06 -6.54
N CYS A 347 -2.25 12.39 -5.75
CA CYS A 347 -3.55 12.83 -6.27
C CYS A 347 -3.40 14.10 -7.12
N SER A 348 -2.66 15.10 -6.65
CA SER A 348 -2.46 16.37 -7.37
C SER A 348 -1.59 16.20 -8.62
N ARG A 349 -0.54 15.37 -8.58
CA ARG A 349 0.37 15.16 -9.71
C ARG A 349 -0.21 14.27 -10.80
N LEU A 350 -0.93 13.22 -10.42
CA LEU A 350 -1.54 12.28 -11.36
C LEU A 350 -2.96 12.67 -11.76
N ASN A 351 -3.52 13.72 -11.15
CA ASN A 351 -4.90 14.16 -11.34
C ASN A 351 -5.92 13.02 -11.12
N VAL A 352 -5.68 12.21 -10.09
CA VAL A 352 -6.53 11.07 -9.72
C VAL A 352 -7.21 11.37 -8.38
N PRO A 353 -8.55 11.31 -8.28
CA PRO A 353 -9.25 11.47 -7.02
C PRO A 353 -9.00 10.26 -6.09
N PHE A 354 -8.88 10.52 -4.79
CA PHE A 354 -8.67 9.47 -3.78
C PHE A 354 -9.85 8.48 -3.72
N LEU A 355 -11.09 8.99 -3.74
CA LEU A 355 -12.31 8.20 -3.87
C LEU A 355 -12.89 8.43 -5.27
N ALA A 356 -12.32 7.77 -6.27
CA ALA A 356 -12.86 7.85 -7.63
C ALA A 356 -14.26 7.24 -7.69
N GLU A 357 -15.27 8.06 -8.04
CA GLU A 357 -16.61 7.55 -8.37
C GLU A 357 -16.51 6.61 -9.57
N VAL A 358 -17.21 5.48 -9.47
CA VAL A 358 -17.30 4.55 -10.59
C VAL A 358 -18.47 4.99 -11.45
N LEU A 359 -18.15 5.50 -12.63
CA LEU A 359 -19.16 5.88 -13.60
C LEU A 359 -20.03 4.67 -13.92
N ALA A 360 -21.34 4.81 -13.71
CA ALA A 360 -22.31 3.77 -14.06
C ALA A 360 -22.20 3.42 -15.54
N GLU A 361 -22.35 2.14 -15.88
CA GLU A 361 -22.45 1.67 -17.27
C GLU A 361 -23.47 2.53 -18.01
N GLY A 362 -22.98 3.35 -18.96
CA GLY A 362 -23.73 4.39 -19.65
C GLY A 362 -23.00 5.73 -19.76
N ARG A 363 -21.96 5.98 -18.94
CA ARG A 363 -21.00 7.09 -19.17
C ARG A 363 -19.60 6.52 -19.33
N GLU A 364 -19.25 6.14 -20.55
CA GLU A 364 -17.84 6.05 -20.93
C GLU A 364 -17.26 7.47 -20.88
N VAL A 365 -16.65 7.86 -19.77
CA VAL A 365 -15.56 8.83 -19.85
C VAL A 365 -14.40 8.06 -20.45
N GLN A 366 -14.28 8.18 -21.76
CA GLN A 366 -13.31 7.50 -22.62
C GLN A 366 -11.88 7.72 -22.10
N GLU A 367 -10.99 6.78 -22.44
CA GLU A 367 -9.52 6.79 -22.29
C GLU A 367 -8.81 8.08 -22.76
N GLU A 368 -9.57 9.06 -23.26
CA GLU A 368 -9.16 10.28 -23.94
C GLU A 368 -8.51 11.30 -22.99
N THR A 369 -8.96 11.44 -21.74
CA THR A 369 -8.35 12.41 -20.80
C THR A 369 -6.93 11.99 -20.37
N PHE A 370 -6.70 10.68 -20.20
CA PHE A 370 -5.39 10.13 -19.87
C PHE A 370 -4.45 10.13 -21.08
N ALA A 371 -4.97 9.83 -22.28
CA ALA A 371 -4.19 9.88 -23.52
C ALA A 371 -3.79 11.31 -23.91
N LEU A 372 -4.68 12.29 -23.76
CA LEU A 372 -4.39 13.71 -24.00
C LEU A 372 -3.40 14.29 -22.99
N GLY A 373 -3.49 13.87 -21.72
CA GLY A 373 -2.46 14.16 -20.71
C GLY A 373 -1.10 13.59 -21.11
N ALA A 374 -1.04 12.33 -21.54
CA ALA A 374 0.20 11.67 -21.96
C ALA A 374 0.84 12.31 -23.22
N LEU A 375 0.02 12.75 -24.19
CA LEU A 375 0.47 13.47 -25.39
C LEU A 375 1.01 14.88 -25.08
N ALA A 376 0.36 15.63 -24.20
CA ALA A 376 0.88 16.92 -23.75
C ALA A 376 2.17 16.78 -22.91
N ILE A 377 2.31 15.69 -22.15
CA ILE A 377 3.51 15.41 -21.34
C ILE A 377 4.71 15.01 -22.21
N SER A 378 4.49 14.35 -23.34
CA SER A 378 5.55 13.87 -24.23
C SER A 378 6.09 14.93 -25.22
N SER A 379 5.38 16.04 -25.42
CA SER A 379 5.85 17.15 -26.25
C SER A 379 5.59 18.50 -25.57
N PRO A 380 6.62 19.16 -24.99
CA PRO A 380 6.44 20.40 -24.22
C PRO A 380 5.96 21.61 -25.04
N SER A 381 5.90 21.47 -26.37
CA SER A 381 5.41 22.46 -27.33
C SER A 381 3.92 22.30 -27.69
N LEU A 382 3.22 21.31 -27.15
CA LEU A 382 1.81 21.06 -27.45
C LEU A 382 0.91 21.44 -26.26
N ARG A 383 -0.12 22.28 -26.52
CA ARG A 383 -1.17 22.60 -25.54
C ARG A 383 -2.54 22.23 -26.08
N VAL A 384 -3.38 21.64 -25.22
CA VAL A 384 -4.72 21.17 -25.54
C VAL A 384 -5.73 21.94 -24.70
N TYR A 385 -6.73 22.54 -25.34
CA TYR A 385 -7.81 23.27 -24.66
C TYR A 385 -9.18 22.68 -25.06
N PRO A 386 -9.99 22.21 -24.11
CA PRO A 386 -11.40 21.91 -24.35
C PRO A 386 -12.22 23.22 -24.37
N PHE A 387 -13.19 23.33 -25.28
CA PHE A 387 -14.09 24.50 -25.36
C PHE A 387 -15.45 24.13 -25.99
N HIS A 388 -16.50 24.87 -25.66
CA HIS A 388 -17.82 24.71 -26.27
C HIS A 388 -18.01 25.59 -27.51
N ALA A 389 -18.96 25.21 -28.39
CA ALA A 389 -19.26 25.94 -29.62
C ALA A 389 -19.81 27.35 -29.30
N GLY A 390 -18.94 28.36 -29.28
CA GLY A 390 -19.27 29.74 -28.92
C GLY A 390 -18.23 30.42 -28.02
N GLU A 391 -17.31 29.64 -27.44
CA GLU A 391 -16.29 30.13 -26.48
C GLU A 391 -14.93 30.45 -27.13
N LEU A 392 -14.84 30.43 -28.46
CA LEU A 392 -13.57 30.60 -29.18
C LEU A 392 -12.89 31.94 -28.86
N ASP A 393 -13.69 32.99 -28.65
CA ASP A 393 -13.23 34.35 -28.38
C ASP A 393 -12.83 34.56 -26.89
N GLN A 394 -13.13 33.59 -26.02
CA GLN A 394 -12.78 33.62 -24.60
C GLN A 394 -11.47 32.89 -24.30
N LEU A 395 -10.90 32.22 -25.30
CA LEU A 395 -9.60 31.57 -25.19
C LEU A 395 -8.47 32.63 -25.15
N PRO A 396 -7.39 32.39 -24.39
CA PRO A 396 -6.25 33.32 -24.35
C PRO A 396 -5.68 33.55 -25.75
N PRO A 397 -5.13 34.73 -26.08
CA PRO A 397 -4.71 35.09 -27.44
C PRO A 397 -3.82 34.01 -28.06
N LEU A 398 -4.38 33.33 -29.05
CA LEU A 398 -3.80 32.15 -29.67
C LEU A 398 -2.82 32.61 -30.76
N GLY A 399 -1.55 32.16 -30.70
CA GLY A 399 -0.70 32.10 -31.89
C GLY A 399 -1.21 31.06 -32.89
N ARG A 400 -0.63 30.99 -34.11
CA ARG A 400 -1.02 30.05 -35.19
C ARG A 400 -1.38 28.65 -34.64
N GLY A 401 -2.65 28.29 -34.67
CA GLY A 401 -3.18 27.01 -34.17
C GLY A 401 -4.15 26.37 -35.16
N LEU A 402 -4.48 25.09 -34.96
CA LEU A 402 -5.48 24.38 -35.76
C LEU A 402 -6.67 24.00 -34.89
N VAL A 403 -7.87 24.40 -35.32
CA VAL A 403 -9.14 23.91 -34.77
C VAL A 403 -9.53 22.64 -35.53
N LEU A 404 -9.77 21.54 -34.82
CA LEU A 404 -10.29 20.31 -35.42
C LEU A 404 -11.75 20.11 -34.99
N ASP A 405 -12.65 20.00 -35.97
CA ASP A 405 -14.05 19.62 -35.79
C ASP A 405 -14.19 18.11 -36.09
N PHE A 406 -14.63 17.33 -35.10
CA PHE A 406 -14.64 15.86 -35.14
C PHE A 406 -15.95 15.26 -35.65
N SER A 407 -16.88 16.08 -36.11
CA SER A 407 -18.20 15.63 -36.58
C SER A 407 -18.21 14.80 -37.88
N CYS A 408 -17.06 14.58 -38.56
CA CYS A 408 -17.03 14.03 -39.93
C CYS A 408 -16.08 12.83 -40.19
N PHE A 409 -15.49 12.17 -39.18
CA PHE A 409 -14.46 11.15 -39.41
C PHE A 409 -14.98 9.69 -39.38
N ALA A 410 -14.75 8.95 -40.48
CA ALA A 410 -14.97 7.50 -40.56
C ALA A 410 -13.69 6.70 -40.18
N PRO A 411 -13.81 5.46 -39.64
CA PRO A 411 -12.77 4.83 -38.80
C PRO A 411 -11.50 4.28 -39.49
N HIS A 412 -11.33 4.45 -40.80
CA HIS A 412 -10.36 3.64 -41.57
C HIS A 412 -9.17 4.38 -42.21
N ALA A 413 -8.95 5.66 -41.94
CA ALA A 413 -7.96 6.47 -42.69
C ALA A 413 -6.60 6.72 -42.00
N ILE A 414 -6.22 5.98 -40.94
CA ILE A 414 -4.97 6.26 -40.21
C ILE A 414 -4.10 5.00 -40.11
N ARG A 415 -3.33 4.70 -41.16
CA ARG A 415 -2.25 3.68 -41.11
C ARG A 415 -0.91 4.11 -41.71
N ASN A 416 -0.78 5.31 -42.29
CA ASN A 416 0.45 5.73 -42.98
C ASN A 416 0.96 7.10 -42.48
N LEU A 417 1.38 7.18 -41.22
CA LEU A 417 2.21 8.29 -40.70
C LEU A 417 3.54 7.73 -40.19
N THR A 418 4.63 8.46 -40.44
CA THR A 418 6.01 8.13 -40.11
C THR A 418 6.28 8.10 -38.59
N PRO A 419 7.43 7.55 -38.11
CA PRO A 419 7.58 6.99 -36.76
C PRO A 419 7.41 7.92 -35.54
N ASN A 420 7.16 9.22 -35.73
CA ASN A 420 7.02 10.22 -34.65
C ASN A 420 5.68 10.98 -34.66
N ALA A 421 4.64 10.48 -35.32
CA ALA A 421 3.30 11.08 -35.25
C ALA A 421 2.27 10.03 -34.86
N THR A 422 1.62 10.21 -33.71
CA THR A 422 0.38 9.48 -33.37
C THR A 422 -0.67 10.49 -32.91
N ILE A 423 -1.69 10.69 -33.74
CA ILE A 423 -2.90 11.46 -33.41
C ILE A 423 -4.06 10.47 -33.44
N THR A 424 -4.70 10.28 -32.29
CA THR A 424 -5.90 9.44 -32.13
C THR A 424 -7.00 10.28 -31.52
N LEU A 425 -8.17 10.31 -32.15
CA LEU A 425 -9.34 11.09 -31.73
C LEU A 425 -10.61 10.25 -31.86
N THR A 426 -11.48 10.37 -30.86
CA THR A 426 -12.88 9.95 -30.89
C THR A 426 -13.73 10.95 -30.10
N THR A 427 -15.00 11.10 -30.50
CA THR A 427 -16.12 11.77 -29.81
C THR A 427 -17.36 10.98 -30.28
N THR A 428 -18.47 10.70 -29.58
CA THR A 428 -19.18 11.24 -28.39
C THR A 428 -20.09 10.15 -27.79
N SER A 429 -20.64 10.38 -26.59
CA SER A 429 -22.09 10.20 -26.27
C SER A 429 -22.45 11.28 -25.22
N ASP A 430 -23.50 12.10 -25.28
CA ASP A 430 -24.81 11.97 -25.93
C ASP A 430 -25.46 13.37 -26.11
N ALA A 431 -26.58 13.40 -26.84
CA ALA A 431 -27.41 14.52 -27.31
C ALA A 431 -27.34 15.90 -26.59
N SER A 432 -26.63 16.87 -27.20
CA SER A 432 -27.23 18.05 -27.85
C SER A 432 -26.21 19.11 -28.30
N GLU A 433 -24.93 19.01 -27.95
CA GLU A 433 -23.86 19.89 -28.46
C GLU A 433 -22.52 19.14 -28.64
N VAL A 434 -21.85 19.36 -29.77
CA VAL A 434 -20.62 18.64 -30.16
C VAL A 434 -19.39 19.25 -29.46
N PRO A 435 -18.63 18.50 -28.64
CA PRO A 435 -17.38 18.99 -28.05
C PRO A 435 -16.30 19.19 -29.13
N ARG A 436 -15.55 20.29 -29.06
CA ARG A 436 -14.45 20.62 -29.97
C ARG A 436 -13.12 20.65 -29.21
N ILE A 437 -12.04 20.26 -29.89
CA ILE A 437 -10.68 20.26 -29.31
C ILE A 437 -9.80 21.19 -30.15
N LEU A 438 -9.14 22.15 -29.48
CA LEU A 438 -8.13 23.00 -30.10
C LEU A 438 -6.73 22.43 -29.82
N LEU A 439 -5.94 22.23 -30.87
CA LEU A 439 -4.52 21.86 -30.76
C LEU A 439 -3.65 23.07 -31.10
N GLN A 440 -2.85 23.52 -30.13
CA GLN A 440 -1.88 24.59 -30.32
C GLN A 440 -0.46 24.02 -30.27
N ALA A 441 0.33 24.28 -31.30
CA ALA A 441 1.74 23.93 -31.37
C ALA A 441 2.60 25.20 -31.31
N THR A 442 3.55 25.27 -30.38
CA THR A 442 4.55 26.34 -30.32
C THR A 442 5.84 25.88 -31.01
N GLY A 443 5.97 26.14 -32.32
CA GLY A 443 7.18 25.83 -33.10
C GLY A 443 6.91 25.62 -34.60
N THR A 444 7.96 25.59 -35.41
CA THR A 444 7.88 25.20 -36.84
C THR A 444 7.74 23.69 -36.97
N LEU A 445 6.56 23.23 -37.39
CA LEU A 445 6.32 21.83 -37.75
C LEU A 445 6.52 21.66 -39.26
N GLU A 446 7.64 21.05 -39.67
CA GLU A 446 7.83 20.60 -41.05
C GLU A 446 6.84 19.46 -41.37
N GLY A 447 6.11 19.57 -42.49
CA GLY A 447 5.25 18.48 -43.02
C GLY A 447 3.75 18.80 -43.15
N TRP A 448 3.29 19.96 -42.71
CA TRP A 448 1.85 20.33 -42.71
C TRP A 448 1.20 20.44 -44.10
N ASP A 449 1.97 20.72 -45.16
CA ASP A 449 1.43 20.82 -46.52
C ASP A 449 0.93 19.47 -47.08
N SER A 450 1.34 18.35 -46.49
CA SER A 450 0.90 17.01 -46.91
C SER A 450 -0.56 16.71 -46.50
N LEU A 451 -1.02 17.26 -45.37
CA LEU A 451 -2.39 17.08 -44.86
C LEU A 451 -3.43 17.81 -45.70
N ARG A 452 -3.05 18.92 -46.38
CA ARG A 452 -3.97 19.69 -47.25
C ARG A 452 -4.47 18.90 -48.46
N ARG A 453 -3.80 17.81 -48.86
CA ARG A 453 -4.12 17.08 -50.10
C ARG A 453 -4.94 15.80 -49.89
N THR A 454 -5.12 15.34 -48.66
CA THR A 454 -5.92 14.15 -48.38
C THR A 454 -7.41 14.54 -48.37
N ARG A 455 -8.05 14.52 -49.54
CA ARG A 455 -9.51 14.66 -49.67
C ARG A 455 -10.20 13.56 -48.86
N ILE A 456 -10.69 13.91 -47.68
CA ILE A 456 -11.70 13.12 -46.98
C ILE A 456 -13.03 13.78 -47.34
N GLY A 457 -13.86 13.04 -48.08
CA GLY A 457 -15.10 13.52 -48.66
C GLY A 457 -16.16 13.76 -47.59
N THR A 458 -16.27 15.00 -47.12
CA THR A 458 -17.48 15.78 -46.78
C THR A 458 -16.99 17.05 -46.08
N LYS A 459 -17.70 18.17 -46.24
CA LYS A 459 -17.23 19.53 -45.88
C LYS A 459 -16.73 19.62 -44.42
N CYS A 460 -15.41 19.57 -44.21
CA CYS A 460 -14.77 20.09 -43.00
C CYS A 460 -14.41 21.56 -43.23
N THR A 461 -14.98 22.45 -42.43
CA THR A 461 -14.66 23.88 -42.44
C THR A 461 -13.43 24.11 -41.56
N TYR A 462 -12.31 24.48 -42.17
CA TYR A 462 -11.13 24.94 -41.43
C TYR A 462 -11.25 26.45 -41.23
N ALA A 463 -11.23 26.91 -39.98
CA ALA A 463 -11.01 28.32 -39.68
C ALA A 463 -9.55 28.51 -39.26
N GLN A 464 -8.79 29.30 -40.02
CA GLN A 464 -7.56 29.89 -39.50
C GLN A 464 -7.96 31.09 -38.64
N VAL A 465 -7.44 31.14 -37.41
CA VAL A 465 -7.42 32.37 -36.59
C VAL A 465 -6.00 32.91 -36.61
#